data_AF-A0A1F5ZU77-F1
#
_entry.id   AF-A0A1F5ZU77-F1
#
_cell.length_a   1.000
_cell.length_b   1.000
_cell.length_c   1.000
_cell.angle_alpha   90.00
_cell.angle_beta   90.00
_cell.angle_gamma   90.00
#
_symmetry.space_group_name_H-M   'P 1'
#
loop_
_entity.id
_entity.type
_entity.pdbx_description
1 polymer ?
#
loop_
_entity_poly.entity_id
_entity_poly.type
_entity_poly.pdbx_seq_one_letter_code
_entity_poly.pdbx_strand_id
1 'polypeptide(L)'
;MWNWSVDEKKFKKEDPEGYRLWRITQLINYGLEEGEKLNREEVKAAWPKIKDRLDPYKARFLEYLLWDKLYSLPNNLTFWNLSGKKNS
;
A
#
# COMPACT_ATOMS: atom_id res chain seq x y z
N MET A 1 7.50 -8.93 9.86
CA MET A 1 7.86 -9.05 8.43
C MET A 1 9.35 -9.35 8.39
N TRP A 2 9.82 -10.25 7.52
CA TRP A 2 11.25 -10.59 7.53
C TRP A 2 12.04 -9.69 6.58
N ASN A 3 12.54 -8.56 7.09
CA ASN A 3 13.47 -7.71 6.33
C ASN A 3 14.90 -8.24 6.46
N TRP A 4 15.44 -8.84 5.40
CA TRP A 4 16.78 -9.44 5.43
C TRP A 4 17.92 -8.43 5.34
N SER A 5 17.63 -7.18 4.96
CA SER A 5 18.66 -6.16 4.65
C SER A 5 18.61 -4.92 5.56
N VAL A 6 17.65 -4.84 6.50
CA VAL A 6 17.43 -3.64 7.32
C VAL A 6 17.58 -3.97 8.80
N ASP A 7 18.51 -3.30 9.49
CA ASP A 7 18.56 -3.28 10.95
C ASP A 7 17.48 -2.33 11.49
N GLU A 8 16.29 -2.87 11.73
CA GLU A 8 15.12 -2.11 12.19
C GLU A 8 15.35 -1.40 13.52
N LYS A 9 16.11 -2.00 14.44
CA LYS A 9 16.37 -1.41 15.76
C LYS A 9 17.24 -0.18 15.64
N LYS A 10 18.30 -0.26 14.81
CA LYS A 10 19.17 0.87 14.52
C LYS A 10 18.40 1.97 13.78
N PHE A 11 17.68 1.61 12.71
CA PHE A 11 16.92 2.57 11.92
C PHE A 11 15.89 3.33 12.75
N LYS A 12 15.10 2.61 13.57
CA LYS A 12 14.13 3.23 14.48
C LYS A 12 14.76 4.19 15.49
N LYS A 13 16.00 3.95 15.92
CA LYS A 13 16.72 4.80 16.87
C LYS A 13 17.27 6.06 16.20
N GLU A 14 17.83 5.92 15.01
CA GLU A 14 18.50 7.01 14.28
C GLU A 14 17.51 7.93 13.56
N ASP A 15 16.47 7.37 12.97
CA ASP A 15 15.41 8.09 12.28
C ASP A 15 14.02 7.49 12.59
N PRO A 16 13.42 7.85 13.72
CA PRO A 16 12.12 7.34 14.12
C PRO A 16 11.00 7.67 13.12
N GLU A 17 11.06 8.83 12.46
CA GLU A 17 10.03 9.26 11.52
C GLU A 17 10.16 8.49 10.20
N GLY A 18 11.37 8.39 9.64
CA GLY A 18 11.62 7.60 8.44
C GLY A 18 11.32 6.13 8.65
N TYR A 19 11.67 5.57 9.81
CA TYR A 19 11.29 4.21 10.17
C TYR A 19 9.78 4.03 10.17
N ARG A 20 9.03 4.98 10.74
CA ARG A 20 7.57 4.92 10.78
C ARG A 20 6.96 4.92 9.37
N LEU A 21 7.39 5.83 8.49
CA LEU A 21 6.91 5.89 7.10
C LEU A 21 7.28 4.64 6.31
N TRP A 22 8.51 4.16 6.49
CA TRP A 22 8.99 2.92 5.89
C TRP A 22 8.16 1.72 6.35
N ARG A 23 7.91 1.57 7.66
CA ARG A 23 7.09 0.47 8.19
C ARG A 23 5.71 0.45 7.56
N ILE A 24 5.00 1.59 7.52
CA ILE A 24 3.68 1.69 6.89
C ILE A 24 3.75 1.24 5.43
N THR A 25 4.74 1.73 4.68
CA THR A 25 4.96 1.35 3.27
C THR A 25 5.15 -0.16 3.13
N GLN A 26 5.98 -0.78 3.98
CA GLN A 26 6.24 -2.20 3.94
C GLN A 26 4.99 -3.03 4.29
N LEU A 27 4.24 -2.65 5.34
CA LEU A 27 3.02 -3.34 5.73
C LEU A 27 1.96 -3.33 4.64
N ILE A 28 1.84 -2.20 3.92
CA ILE A 28 0.96 -2.11 2.76
C ILE A 28 1.48 -3.03 1.64
N ASN A 29 2.77 -2.94 1.30
CA ASN A 29 3.33 -3.65 0.15
C ASN A 29 3.51 -5.14 0.33
N TYR A 30 3.65 -5.65 1.55
CA TYR A 30 3.94 -7.06 1.79
C TYR A 30 2.92 -7.76 2.70
N GLY A 31 1.95 -6.99 3.22
CA GLY A 31 0.90 -7.52 4.06
C GLY A 31 1.20 -7.34 5.54
N LEU A 32 0.15 -7.54 6.32
CA LEU A 32 0.18 -7.49 7.78
C LEU A 32 0.52 -8.88 8.30
N GLU A 33 1.38 -8.94 9.32
CA GLU A 33 1.50 -10.17 10.10
C GLU A 33 0.26 -10.37 10.97
N GLU A 34 0.10 -11.59 11.48
CA GLU A 34 -1.01 -11.93 12.35
C GLU A 34 -1.07 -10.98 13.55
N GLY A 35 -2.22 -10.33 13.73
CA GLY A 35 -2.45 -9.34 14.79
C GLY A 35 -1.99 -7.92 14.49
N GLU A 36 -1.25 -7.67 13.41
CA GLU A 36 -0.93 -6.30 12.99
C GLU A 36 -2.11 -5.63 12.29
N LYS A 37 -2.34 -4.35 12.62
CA LYS A 37 -3.38 -3.51 12.01
C LYS A 37 -2.80 -2.16 11.64
N LEU A 38 -3.18 -1.64 10.47
CA LEU A 38 -2.90 -0.26 10.10
C LEU A 38 -3.94 0.66 10.73
N ASN A 39 -3.46 1.74 11.37
CA ASN A 39 -4.34 2.81 11.80
C ASN A 39 -4.70 3.71 10.62
N ARG A 40 -6.00 3.92 10.39
CA ARG A 40 -6.50 4.70 9.25
C ARG A 40 -5.94 6.13 9.19
N GLU A 41 -5.94 6.82 10.32
CA GLU A 41 -5.52 8.23 10.38
C GLU A 41 -4.01 8.37 10.25
N GLU A 42 -3.24 7.40 10.77
CA GLU A 42 -1.81 7.30 10.52
C GLU A 42 -1.48 7.14 9.03
N VAL A 43 -2.20 6.25 8.33
CA VAL A 43 -2.00 6.06 6.88
C VAL A 43 -2.34 7.34 6.11
N LYS A 44 -3.43 8.04 6.46
CA LYS A 44 -3.77 9.33 5.85
C LYS A 44 -2.70 10.39 6.06
N ALA A 45 -2.18 10.51 7.28
CA ALA A 45 -1.13 11.47 7.62
C ALA A 45 0.18 11.16 6.87
N ALA A 46 0.52 9.88 6.74
CA ALA A 46 1.71 9.43 6.00
C ALA A 46 1.55 9.50 4.47
N TRP A 47 0.30 9.50 3.97
CA TRP A 47 -0.02 9.35 2.54
C TRP A 47 0.80 10.24 1.60
N PRO A 48 0.98 11.55 1.85
CA PRO A 48 1.74 12.42 0.95
C PRO A 48 3.22 12.02 0.80
N LYS A 49 3.77 11.27 1.76
CA LYS A 49 5.17 10.85 1.80
C LYS A 49 5.41 9.43 1.28
N ILE A 50 4.37 8.58 1.26
CA ILE A 50 4.54 7.14 0.97
C ILE A 50 3.89 6.70 -0.35
N LYS A 51 2.88 7.40 -0.86
CA LYS A 51 2.06 6.95 -2.00
C LYS A 51 2.87 6.53 -3.22
N ASP A 52 3.95 7.25 -3.53
CA ASP A 52 4.78 7.02 -4.72
C ASP A 52 5.73 5.81 -4.57
N ARG A 53 5.78 5.20 -3.38
CA ARG A 53 6.58 4.01 -3.05
C ARG A 53 5.71 2.76 -2.85
N LEU A 54 4.40 2.89 -2.98
CA LEU A 54 3.46 1.78 -2.85
C LEU A 54 3.33 1.04 -4.18
N ASP A 55 3.01 -0.25 -4.10
CA ASP A 55 2.51 -0.97 -5.27
C ASP A 55 1.28 -0.24 -5.83
N PRO A 56 1.22 0.02 -7.15
CA PRO A 56 0.15 0.83 -7.73
C PRO A 56 -1.26 0.28 -7.50
N TYR A 57 -1.44 -1.04 -7.44
CA TYR A 57 -2.77 -1.63 -7.18
C TYR A 57 -3.17 -1.45 -5.72
N LYS A 58 -2.21 -1.60 -4.80
CA LYS A 58 -2.45 -1.38 -3.37
C LYS A 58 -2.71 0.08 -3.04
N ALA A 59 -1.97 0.99 -3.69
CA ALA A 59 -2.21 2.42 -3.59
C ALA A 59 -3.65 2.77 -4.00
N ARG A 60 -4.09 2.31 -5.18
CA ARG A 60 -5.45 2.51 -5.69
C ARG A 60 -6.51 1.96 -4.74
N PHE A 61 -6.31 0.74 -4.23
CA PHE A 61 -7.24 0.12 -3.28
C PHE A 61 -7.34 0.90 -1.97
N LEU A 62 -6.21 1.36 -1.42
CA LEU A 62 -6.23 2.20 -0.22
C LEU A 62 -6.86 3.56 -0.48
N GLU A 63 -6.66 4.17 -1.66
CA GLU A 63 -7.33 5.41 -2.01
C GLU A 63 -8.86 5.26 -1.96
N TYR A 64 -9.36 4.12 -2.43
CA TYR A 64 -10.76 3.76 -2.31
C TYR A 64 -11.18 3.59 -0.83
N LEU A 65 -10.47 2.79 -0.04
CA LEU A 65 -10.83 2.59 1.38
C LEU A 65 -10.75 3.86 2.24
N LEU A 66 -9.83 4.78 1.91
CA LEU A 66 -9.58 5.96 2.73
C LEU A 66 -10.45 7.16 2.33
N TRP A 67 -10.76 7.32 1.04
CA TRP A 67 -11.46 8.49 0.49
C TRP A 67 -12.61 8.17 -0.47
N ASP A 68 -13.03 6.90 -0.58
CA ASP A 68 -14.12 6.45 -1.46
C ASP A 68 -13.91 6.80 -2.94
N LYS A 69 -12.65 6.85 -3.38
CA LYS A 69 -12.27 7.15 -4.76
C LYS A 69 -12.53 5.96 -5.69
N LEU A 70 -13.78 5.66 -6.00
CA LEU A 70 -14.16 4.51 -6.84
C LEU A 70 -13.45 4.48 -8.21
N TYR A 71 -13.19 5.65 -8.79
CA TYR A 71 -12.48 5.82 -10.07
C TYR A 71 -11.01 5.39 -10.03
N SER A 72 -10.41 5.26 -8.84
CA SER A 72 -9.04 4.77 -8.72
C SER A 72 -8.97 3.28 -9.00
N LEU A 73 -10.07 2.52 -8.93
CA LEU A 73 -10.06 1.09 -9.22
C LEU A 73 -9.98 0.86 -10.73
N PRO A 74 -9.16 -0.11 -11.20
CA PRO A 74 -9.13 -0.46 -12.61
C PRO A 74 -10.53 -0.91 -13.05
N ASN A 75 -11.00 -0.32 -14.14
CA ASN A 75 -12.29 -0.59 -14.77
C ASN A 75 -12.36 -1.99 -15.44
N ASN A 76 -11.26 -2.74 -15.51
CA ASN A 76 -11.20 -3.99 -16.27
C ASN A 76 -10.28 -5.10 -15.70
N LEU A 77 -10.55 -5.65 -14.53
CA LEU A 77 -9.93 -6.92 -14.13
C LEU A 77 -10.97 -7.99 -13.80
N THR A 78 -11.76 -8.36 -14.80
CA THR A 78 -12.27 -9.73 -14.91
C THR A 78 -11.54 -10.41 -16.06
N PHE A 79 -11.02 -11.62 -15.80
CA PHE A 79 -10.42 -12.52 -16.80
C PHE A 79 -11.32 -12.68 -18.04
N TRP A 80 -12.64 -12.55 -17.86
CA TRP A 80 -13.71 -12.58 -18.86
C TRP A 80 -13.72 -11.42 -19.87
N ASN A 81 -13.06 -10.29 -19.58
CA ASN A 81 -13.04 -9.15 -20.51
C ASN A 81 -11.97 -9.29 -21.61
N LEU A 82 -11.09 -10.29 -21.54
CA LEU A 82 -10.14 -10.61 -22.62
C LEU A 82 -10.81 -11.37 -23.79
N SER A 83 -11.90 -12.08 -23.55
CA SER A 83 -12.62 -12.85 -24.57
C SER A 83 -13.68 -12.05 -25.35
N GLY A 84 -13.82 -10.74 -25.09
CA GLY A 84 -14.93 -9.92 -25.58
C GLY A 84 -14.70 -9.08 -26.84
N LYS A 85 -13.46 -8.97 -27.36
CA LYS A 85 -13.25 -8.34 -28.67
C LYS A 85 -13.47 -9.36 -29.78
N LYS A 86 -14.74 -9.62 -30.12
CA LYS A 86 -15.06 -10.03 -31.49
C LYS A 86 -14.98 -8.77 -32.36
N ASN A 87 -14.01 -8.74 -33.25
CA ASN A 87 -14.03 -7.84 -34.40
C ASN A 87 -15.19 -8.27 -35.30
N SER A 88 -16.21 -7.42 -35.42
CA SER A 88 -17.18 -7.38 -36.52
C SER A 88 -18.04 -6.13 -36.36
#